data_AF-A0A9E0T9W4-F1
#
_entry.id   AF-A0A9E0T9W4-F1
#
_cell.length_a   1.000
_cell.length_b   1.000
_cell.length_c   1.000
_cell.angle_alpha   90.00
_cell.angle_beta   90.00
_cell.angle_gamma   90.00
#
_symmetry.space_group_name_H-M   'P 1'
#
loop_
_entity.id
_entity.type
_entity.pdbx_description
1 polymer ?
#
loop_
_entity_poly.entity_id
_entity_poly.type
_entity_poly.pdbx_seq_one_letter_code
_entity_poly.pdbx_strand_id
1 'polypeptide(L)'
;MPHLPQVLRQLAAATSLALLTLGAQAQALPGKGVTVLPLKSSIAEETFQTLLVMKGLEQLGYDVQPIKEVEYPTAHIAIAQGDATFLADHWNP
;
A
#
# COMPACT_ATOMS: atom_id res chain seq x y z
N MET A 1 47.32 -33.11 8.32
CA MET A 1 46.10 -32.50 7.74
C MET A 1 45.12 -32.05 8.84
N PRO A 2 45.42 -31.06 9.70
CA PRO A 2 44.56 -30.72 10.84
C PRO A 2 43.56 -29.57 10.58
N HIS A 3 43.56 -28.94 9.41
CA HIS A 3 42.78 -27.71 9.15
C HIS A 3 41.41 -27.95 8.47
N LEU A 4 41.18 -29.14 7.91
CA LEU A 4 39.93 -29.47 7.21
C LEU A 4 38.64 -29.26 8.03
N PRO A 5 38.55 -29.66 9.33
CA PRO A 5 37.34 -29.42 10.13
C PRO A 5 37.15 -27.93 10.49
N GLN A 6 38.22 -27.15 10.52
CA GLN A 6 38.17 -25.72 10.80
C GLN A 6 37.64 -24.94 9.59
N VAL A 7 38.06 -25.31 8.39
CA VAL A 7 37.56 -24.74 7.13
C VAL A 7 36.08 -25.06 6.91
N LEU A 8 35.64 -26.29 7.21
CA LEU A 8 34.22 -26.67 7.13
C LEU A 8 33.33 -25.88 8.12
N ARG A 9 33.82 -25.63 9.33
CA ARG A 9 33.11 -24.77 10.31
C ARG A 9 33.04 -23.32 9.87
N GLN A 10 34.12 -22.78 9.29
CA GLN A 10 34.15 -21.42 8.76
C GLN A 10 33.21 -21.24 7.57
N LEU A 11 33.15 -22.22 6.66
CA LEU A 11 32.21 -22.24 5.53
C LEU A 11 30.76 -22.31 6.02
N ALA A 12 30.44 -23.21 6.95
CA ALA A 12 29.10 -23.31 7.53
C ALA A 12 28.67 -21.99 8.21
N ALA A 13 29.58 -21.36 8.98
CA ALA A 13 29.30 -20.07 9.60
C ALA A 13 29.06 -18.95 8.58
N ALA A 14 29.84 -18.91 7.49
CA ALA A 14 29.67 -17.93 6.42
C ALA A 14 28.34 -18.10 5.66
N THR A 15 27.92 -19.35 5.40
CA THR A 15 26.63 -19.64 4.76
C THR A 15 25.46 -19.25 5.65
N SER A 16 25.54 -19.51 6.97
CA SER A 16 24.52 -19.07 7.94
C SER A 16 24.37 -17.55 7.97
N LEU A 17 25.49 -16.82 7.91
CA LEU A 17 25.48 -15.36 7.93
C LEU A 17 24.91 -14.76 6.64
N ALA A 18 25.18 -15.39 5.48
CA ALA A 18 24.60 -14.99 4.20
C ALA A 18 23.09 -15.26 4.12
N LEU A 19 22.60 -16.34 4.73
CA LEU A 19 21.15 -16.64 4.77
C LEU A 19 20.37 -15.66 5.66
N LEU A 20 21.00 -15.11 6.70
CA LEU A 20 20.39 -14.09 7.56
C LEU A 20 20.19 -12.74 6.85
N THR A 21 21.01 -12.41 5.85
CA THR A 21 20.87 -11.14 5.09
C THR A 21 19.83 -11.20 3.97
N LEU A 22 19.42 -12.40 3.54
CA LEU A 22 18.35 -12.61 2.56
C LEU A 22 16.94 -12.34 3.12
N GLY A 23 16.76 -12.35 4.45
CA GLY A 23 15.44 -12.28 5.09
C GLY A 23 14.89 -10.87 5.36
N ALA A 24 15.64 -9.80 5.08
CA ALA A 24 15.30 -8.45 5.52
C ALA A 24 15.34 -7.41 4.39
N GLN A 25 14.75 -7.73 3.23
CA GLN A 25 14.47 -6.69 2.24
C GLN A 25 13.21 -5.94 2.68
N ALA A 26 13.35 -4.64 2.99
CA ALA A 26 12.21 -3.77 3.25
C ALA A 26 11.28 -3.81 2.02
N GLN A 27 10.08 -4.39 2.18
CA GLN A 27 9.06 -4.35 1.13
C GLN A 27 8.77 -2.88 0.82
N ALA A 28 8.93 -2.51 -0.45
CA ALA A 28 8.47 -1.22 -0.92
C ALA A 28 6.99 -1.09 -0.58
N LEU A 29 6.60 0.05 0.00
CA LEU A 29 5.19 0.33 0.27
C LEU A 29 4.40 0.23 -1.05
N PRO A 30 3.25 -0.47 -1.05
CA PRO A 30 2.56 -0.84 -2.29
C PRO A 30 2.03 0.36 -3.08
N GLY A 31 1.85 1.53 -2.44
CA GLY A 31 1.38 2.75 -3.07
C GLY A 31 2.47 3.64 -3.67
N LYS A 32 3.75 3.32 -3.53
CA LYS A 32 4.83 4.19 -4.02
C LYS A 32 4.69 4.47 -5.52
N GLY A 33 4.60 5.75 -5.87
CA GLY A 33 4.45 6.21 -7.25
C GLY A 33 3.02 6.08 -7.80
N VAL A 34 2.04 5.76 -6.95
CA VAL A 34 0.63 5.66 -7.32
C VAL A 34 -0.14 6.82 -6.67
N THR A 35 -0.74 7.66 -7.51
CA THR A 35 -1.66 8.71 -7.08
C THR A 35 -3.09 8.17 -7.06
N VAL A 36 -3.86 8.53 -6.04
CA VAL A 36 -5.27 8.14 -5.90
C VAL A 36 -6.15 9.36 -5.68
N LEU A 37 -7.36 9.34 -6.24
CA LEU A 37 -8.35 10.39 -6.12
C LEU A 37 -9.62 9.85 -5.43
N PRO A 38 -9.86 10.23 -4.16
CA PRO A 38 -11.11 9.94 -3.47
C PRO A 38 -12.26 10.82 -3.96
N LEU A 39 -13.44 10.23 -4.11
CA LEU A 39 -14.71 10.93 -4.32
C LEU A 39 -15.64 10.73 -3.12
N LYS A 40 -16.56 11.67 -2.93
CA LYS A 40 -17.73 11.54 -2.05
C LYS A 40 -18.88 12.40 -2.58
N SER A 41 -20.09 12.28 -2.01
CA SER A 41 -21.22 13.15 -2.30
C SER A 41 -21.15 14.46 -1.50
N SER A 42 -22.20 15.27 -1.55
CA SER A 42 -22.31 16.47 -0.70
C SER A 42 -22.66 16.16 0.77
N ILE A 43 -22.92 14.90 1.12
CA ILE A 43 -23.20 14.48 2.49
C ILE A 43 -21.93 14.62 3.34
N ALA A 44 -22.06 15.30 4.49
CA ALA A 44 -20.92 15.60 5.34
C ALA A 44 -20.42 14.35 6.10
N GLU A 45 -21.34 13.48 6.48
CA GLU A 45 -21.14 12.27 7.26
C GLU A 45 -20.19 11.27 6.58
N GLU A 46 -20.11 11.27 5.25
CA GLU A 46 -19.20 10.43 4.45
C GLU A 46 -17.72 10.82 4.63
N THR A 47 -17.45 12.03 5.13
CA THR A 47 -16.08 12.56 5.23
C THR A 47 -15.23 11.73 6.18
N PHE A 48 -15.78 11.31 7.32
CA PHE A 48 -15.01 10.58 8.33
C PHE A 48 -14.46 9.25 7.80
N GLN A 49 -15.34 8.42 7.22
CA GLN A 49 -14.93 7.13 6.64
C GLN A 49 -13.98 7.31 5.44
N THR A 50 -14.17 8.36 4.63
CA THR A 50 -13.27 8.67 3.52
C THR A 50 -11.87 9.04 4.02
N LEU A 51 -11.77 9.91 5.03
CA LEU A 51 -10.50 10.28 5.65
C LEU A 51 -9.80 9.07 6.29
N LEU A 52 -10.54 8.14 6.88
CA LEU A 52 -9.96 6.91 7.45
C LEU A 52 -9.28 6.07 6.37
N VAL A 53 -9.93 5.86 5.22
CA VAL A 53 -9.34 5.14 4.08
C VAL A 53 -8.13 5.89 3.53
N MET A 54 -8.24 7.22 3.36
CA MET A 54 -7.13 8.07 2.91
C MET A 54 -5.90 7.91 3.80
N LYS A 55 -6.06 7.95 5.14
CA LYS A 55 -4.95 7.78 6.08
C LYS A 55 -4.30 6.41 5.99
N GLY A 56 -5.07 5.35 5.73
CA GLY A 56 -4.55 4.03 5.43
C GLY A 56 -3.72 4.01 4.15
N LEU A 57 -4.24 4.61 3.06
CA LEU A 57 -3.53 4.69 1.78
C LEU A 57 -2.25 5.53 1.88
N GLU A 58 -2.26 6.65 2.60
CA GLU A 58 -1.04 7.43 2.89
C GLU A 58 0.04 6.57 3.58
N GLN A 59 -0.32 5.79 4.59
CA GLN A 59 0.61 4.88 5.28
C GLN A 59 1.13 3.75 4.37
N LEU A 60 0.33 3.34 3.39
CA LEU A 60 0.72 2.41 2.34
C LEU A 60 1.51 3.07 1.21
N GLY A 61 1.87 4.36 1.33
CA GLY A 61 2.76 5.07 0.43
C GLY A 61 2.12 5.66 -0.82
N TYR A 62 0.80 5.72 -0.89
CA TYR A 62 0.07 6.36 -1.99
C TYR A 62 0.14 7.89 -1.89
N ASP A 63 0.14 8.56 -3.03
CA ASP A 63 -0.11 9.99 -3.13
C ASP A 63 -1.63 10.24 -3.17
N VAL A 64 -2.21 10.55 -2.02
CA VAL A 64 -3.66 10.69 -1.87
C VAL A 64 -4.07 12.14 -2.13
N GLN A 65 -4.81 12.37 -3.22
CA GLN A 65 -5.34 13.70 -3.52
C GLN A 65 -6.46 14.12 -2.55
N PRO A 66 -6.74 15.43 -2.43
CA PRO A 66 -7.91 15.91 -1.70
C PRO A 66 -9.20 15.29 -2.21
N ILE A 67 -10.15 15.09 -1.28
CA ILE A 67 -11.51 14.61 -1.62
C ILE A 67 -12.16 15.57 -2.61
N LYS A 68 -12.74 15.01 -3.68
CA LYS A 68 -13.57 15.77 -4.62
C LYS A 68 -15.03 15.36 -4.45
N GLU A 69 -15.89 16.37 -4.28
CA GLU A 69 -17.34 16.16 -4.15
C GLU A 69 -18.00 16.10 -5.52
N VAL A 70 -18.73 15.01 -5.78
CA VAL A 70 -19.57 14.81 -6.97
C VAL A 70 -20.79 13.94 -6.61
N GLU A 71 -21.88 14.06 -7.36
CA GLU A 71 -23.05 13.19 -7.19
C GLU A 71 -22.74 11.73 -7.53
N TYR A 72 -23.40 10.78 -6.85
CA TYR A 72 -23.08 9.35 -6.96
C TYR A 72 -23.04 8.81 -8.39
N PRO A 73 -23.99 9.10 -9.31
CA PRO A 73 -23.90 8.59 -10.68
C PRO A 73 -22.60 9.02 -11.37
N THR A 74 -22.19 10.27 -11.18
CA THR A 74 -20.94 10.81 -11.70
C THR A 74 -19.73 10.14 -11.06
N ALA A 75 -19.76 9.90 -9.74
CA ALA A 75 -18.69 9.20 -9.04
C ALA A 75 -18.48 7.78 -9.58
N HIS A 76 -19.56 7.01 -9.74
CA HIS A 76 -19.48 5.65 -10.25
C HIS A 76 -18.96 5.60 -11.69
N ILE A 77 -19.40 6.52 -12.55
CA ILE A 77 -18.89 6.63 -13.93
C ILE A 77 -17.40 6.97 -13.93
N ALA A 78 -16.99 7.99 -13.17
CA ALA A 78 -15.59 8.41 -13.09
C ALA A 78 -14.67 7.28 -12.58
N ILE A 79 -15.11 6.53 -11.58
CA ILE A 79 -14.36 5.36 -11.07
C ILE A 79 -14.31 4.25 -12.11
N ALA A 80 -15.42 3.94 -12.77
CA ALA A 80 -15.47 2.91 -13.82
C ALA A 80 -14.57 3.25 -15.03
N GLN A 81 -14.40 4.53 -15.32
CA GLN A 81 -13.53 5.03 -16.39
C GLN A 81 -12.06 5.15 -15.98
N GLY A 82 -11.76 5.08 -14.68
CA GLY A 82 -10.41 5.26 -14.14
C GLY A 82 -10.00 6.72 -13.92
N ASP A 83 -10.92 7.67 -14.05
CA ASP A 83 -10.70 9.10 -13.80
C ASP A 83 -10.59 9.42 -12.29
N ALA A 84 -11.16 8.55 -11.45
CA ALA A 84 -11.06 8.59 -10.00
C ALA A 84 -10.85 7.18 -9.44
N THR A 85 -10.48 7.08 -8.16
CA THR A 85 -9.99 5.82 -7.60
C THR A 85 -11.03 5.10 -6.75
N PHE A 86 -11.72 5.78 -5.84
CA PHE A 86 -12.65 5.10 -4.93
C PHE A 86 -13.73 6.00 -4.34
N LEU A 87 -14.80 5.34 -3.89
CA LEU A 87 -15.82 5.81 -2.95
C LEU A 87 -15.68 4.96 -1.69
N ALA A 88 -15.73 5.57 -0.49
CA ALA A 88 -15.63 4.85 0.78
C ALA A 88 -16.98 4.34 1.29
N ASP A 89 -18.05 4.55 0.53
CA ASP A 89 -19.45 4.53 0.97
C ASP A 89 -20.40 3.95 -0.09
N HIS A 90 -19.89 3.22 -1.08
CA HIS A 90 -20.74 2.55 -2.07
C HIS A 90 -21.79 1.67 -1.37
N TRP A 91 -23.06 2.01 -1.57
CA TRP A 91 -24.18 1.31 -0.96
C TRP A 91 -24.74 0.25 -1.90
N ASN A 92 -24.90 -0.98 -1.39
CA ASN A 92 -25.51 -2.11 -2.08
C ASN A 92 -26.67 -2.63 -1.21
N PRO A 93 -27.92 -2.63 -1.70
CA PRO A 93 -29.12 -2.97 -0.93
C PRO A 93 -29.14 -4.37 -0.32
#